data_AF-A0A8T4NFM2-F1
#
_entry.id   AF-A0A8T4NFM2-F1
#
_cell.length_a   1.000
_cell.length_b   1.000
_cell.length_c   1.000
_cell.angle_alpha   90.00
_cell.angle_beta   90.00
_cell.angle_gamma   90.00
#
_symmetry.space_group_name_H-M   'P 1'
#
loop_
_entity.id
_entity.type
_entity.pdbx_description
1 polymer ?
#
loop_
_entity_poly.entity_id
_entity_poly.type
_entity_poly.pdbx_seq_one_letter_code
_entity_poly.pdbx_strand_id
1 'polypeptide(L)'
;MNLLNGKKGNEAFNRLIKIIILVVVLLFLSFLIGNGIIPEIEEIGGKANEVLGMLMSLGNNGGPFEECIDYRISDFVLGSEMLKKLGIKDDDIGFKQCRDRTCTFEGGGLDDYEMMKGKFRKLTNGEWVEYNNLIVGSEDSALFDWEAYHVGIGILQSVDVRDLMDEGSTMQFSLIGDGSGGDANVELRWQNGIWEFWKNGKFVREIDNDDEALTLFYDEVKDIFNDDKVNWRLSENKVGVEYLKGEGKGLESLLFGEKVEDKKVKSEYLKTETLYDAVMAAEHRGYFDYNSGRLKDGYDPWIRTKIDGSSSTAYGPLQLTKSLAQGYLKKEGMNWDDREKRYLERFVEQGNTFLKWGGEDMPRDKKDPKTGEDVSRYDYGGSGDLNSDKDKMMYKIVVEKMLAEIYGRHKGDVDNVWREWRFGINKMSQEDAGYEVAFYKVLENENFVSAENYGDSGELDSEADLARLKDIFAGLRTRLLVSSSVSGSDIEALKKSFAGEKVVLKGEEFVVGVEQSEGKAVLSFSKGESKFGLKQSGAGKTVSDFEFWVNDAFHRVDLEYYPVLLVTWNGSSWIESGDEGTYRLGKYFFDEVYRASVISKFLDRRC
;
A
#
# COMPACT_ATOMS: atom_id res chain seq x y z
N MET A 1 73.22 -33.98 37.18
CA MET A 1 72.02 -34.47 37.89
C MET A 1 71.19 -35.22 36.87
N ASN A 2 71.46 -36.53 36.74
CA ASN A 2 70.75 -37.43 35.81
C ASN A 2 69.47 -37.90 36.51
N LEU A 3 68.33 -37.34 36.14
CA LEU A 3 67.02 -37.86 36.52
C LEU A 3 66.17 -38.08 35.26
N LEU A 4 66.00 -39.37 34.97
CA LEU A 4 64.80 -40.02 34.44
C LEU A 4 64.46 -39.89 32.94
N ASN A 5 65.05 -40.82 32.19
CA ASN A 5 64.41 -41.72 31.23
C ASN A 5 62.85 -41.69 31.17
N GLY A 6 62.29 -40.74 30.41
CA GLY A 6 61.96 -40.93 28.99
C GLY A 6 60.86 -41.91 28.55
N LYS A 7 60.26 -42.75 29.42
CA LYS A 7 59.14 -43.61 28.98
C LYS A 7 58.06 -43.88 30.03
N LYS A 8 58.42 -44.02 31.31
CA LYS A 8 57.44 -44.26 32.39
C LYS A 8 56.72 -42.99 32.87
N GLY A 9 57.37 -41.83 32.75
CA GLY A 9 56.76 -40.53 33.10
C GLY A 9 55.58 -40.16 32.21
N ASN A 10 55.71 -40.37 30.90
CA ASN A 10 54.62 -40.12 29.94
C ASN A 10 53.42 -41.06 30.15
N GLU A 11 53.63 -42.28 30.64
CA GLU A 11 52.54 -43.22 30.89
C GLU A 11 51.73 -42.83 32.13
N ALA A 12 52.39 -42.38 33.19
CA ALA A 12 51.74 -41.87 34.40
C ALA A 12 51.00 -40.55 34.12
N PHE A 13 51.61 -39.66 33.35
CA PHE A 13 50.98 -38.40 32.93
C PHE A 13 49.76 -38.63 32.03
N ASN A 14 49.84 -39.53 31.05
CA ASN A 14 48.69 -39.89 30.21
C ASN A 14 47.58 -40.57 31.00
N ARG A 15 47.89 -41.38 32.02
CA ARG A 15 46.87 -41.95 32.92
C ARG A 15 46.20 -40.87 33.76
N LEU A 16 46.97 -39.90 34.27
CA LEU A 16 46.43 -38.78 35.04
C LEU A 16 45.49 -37.92 34.19
N ILE A 17 45.87 -37.57 32.96
CA ILE A 17 45.02 -36.82 32.03
C ILE A 17 43.73 -37.59 31.73
N LYS A 18 43.81 -38.90 31.45
CA LYS A 18 42.62 -39.73 31.22
C LYS A 18 41.68 -39.76 32.42
N ILE A 19 42.22 -39.80 33.63
CA ILE A 19 41.42 -39.77 34.87
C ILE A 19 40.76 -38.40 35.05
N ILE A 20 41.49 -37.31 34.79
CA ILE A 20 40.93 -35.95 34.89
C ILE A 20 39.80 -35.78 33.87
N ILE A 21 39.99 -36.20 32.62
CA ILE A 21 38.94 -36.17 31.59
C ILE A 21 37.74 -37.01 32.02
N LEU A 22 37.96 -38.23 32.52
CA LEU A 22 36.88 -39.11 32.98
C LEU A 22 36.07 -38.48 34.12
N VAL A 23 36.74 -37.83 35.09
CA VAL A 23 36.10 -37.14 36.21
C VAL A 23 35.30 -35.93 35.73
N VAL A 24 35.85 -35.14 34.81
CA VAL A 24 35.12 -34.02 34.20
C VAL A 24 33.86 -34.53 33.48
N VAL A 25 33.97 -35.59 32.67
CA VAL A 25 32.85 -36.21 31.95
C VAL A 25 31.79 -36.78 32.91
N LEU A 26 32.20 -37.41 34.01
CA LEU A 26 31.27 -37.95 35.01
C LEU A 26 30.54 -36.87 35.80
N LEU A 27 31.24 -35.78 36.16
CA LEU A 27 30.62 -34.62 36.80
C LEU A 27 29.61 -33.96 35.86
N PHE A 28 29.93 -33.94 34.57
CA PHE A 28 29.06 -33.44 33.52
C PHE A 28 27.79 -34.27 33.34
N LEU A 29 27.94 -35.60 33.26
CA LEU A 29 26.81 -36.53 33.16
C LEU A 29 25.90 -36.45 34.40
N SER A 30 26.49 -36.24 35.58
CA SER A 30 25.74 -36.07 36.83
C SER A 30 24.96 -34.76 36.87
N PHE A 31 25.50 -33.69 36.30
CA PHE A 31 24.83 -32.39 36.18
C PHE A 31 23.67 -32.44 35.17
N LEU A 32 23.86 -33.15 34.04
CA LEU A 32 22.84 -33.31 32.99
C LEU A 32 21.60 -34.11 33.43
N ILE A 33 21.72 -34.99 34.43
CA ILE A 33 20.61 -35.81 34.93
C ILE A 33 19.76 -35.06 35.98
N GLY A 34 20.31 -34.01 36.62
CA GLY A 34 19.70 -33.34 37.78
C GLY A 34 18.75 -32.19 37.45
N ASN A 35 18.98 -31.45 36.37
CA ASN A 35 18.18 -30.31 35.96
C ASN A 35 17.57 -30.62 34.59
N GLY A 36 16.27 -30.43 34.38
CA GLY A 36 15.66 -30.62 33.06
C GLY A 36 16.24 -29.61 32.08
N ILE A 37 17.09 -30.06 31.14
CA ILE A 37 17.92 -29.17 30.33
C ILE A 37 17.56 -29.32 28.86
N ILE A 38 17.07 -28.23 28.26
CA ILE A 38 17.17 -27.98 26.82
C ILE A 38 18.03 -26.72 26.57
N PRO A 39 17.89 -25.62 27.34
CA PRO A 39 18.69 -24.40 27.07
C PRO A 39 20.18 -24.54 27.40
N GLU A 40 20.55 -25.24 28.48
CA GLU A 40 21.96 -25.31 28.94
C GLU A 40 22.82 -26.28 28.10
N ILE A 41 22.21 -27.19 27.32
CA ILE A 41 22.94 -28.10 26.41
C ILE A 41 23.64 -27.31 25.28
N GLU A 42 23.06 -26.19 24.83
CA GLU A 42 23.66 -25.37 23.78
C GLU A 42 24.94 -24.67 24.26
N GLU A 43 24.90 -24.05 25.45
CA GLU A 43 26.06 -23.37 26.04
C GLU A 43 27.19 -24.36 26.38
N ILE A 44 26.79 -25.54 26.84
CA ILE A 44 27.68 -26.66 27.15
C ILE A 44 28.33 -27.24 25.88
N GLY A 45 27.57 -27.42 24.80
CA GLY A 45 28.09 -27.90 23.52
C GLY A 45 29.09 -26.93 22.89
N GLY A 46 28.89 -25.61 23.09
CA GLY A 46 29.87 -24.58 22.76
C GLY A 46 31.21 -24.79 23.49
N LYS A 47 31.17 -24.87 24.82
CA LYS A 47 32.37 -25.05 25.67
C LYS A 47 33.06 -26.40 25.47
N ALA A 48 32.31 -27.46 25.17
CA ALA A 48 32.88 -28.77 24.88
C ALA A 48 33.71 -28.75 23.58
N ASN A 49 33.24 -28.03 22.56
CA ASN A 49 33.97 -27.87 21.30
C ASN A 49 35.21 -26.99 21.46
N GLU A 50 35.18 -25.94 22.31
CA GLU A 50 36.38 -25.17 22.67
C GLU A 50 37.43 -26.06 23.33
N VAL A 51 37.03 -26.89 24.31
CA VAL A 51 37.94 -27.83 24.98
C VAL A 51 38.48 -28.86 23.99
N LEU A 52 37.64 -29.35 23.07
CA LEU A 52 38.05 -30.28 22.02
C LEU A 52 39.06 -29.65 21.06
N GLY A 53 38.83 -28.40 20.63
CA GLY A 53 39.77 -27.62 19.82
C GLY A 53 41.11 -27.41 20.54
N MET A 54 41.06 -27.06 21.84
CA MET A 54 42.25 -26.91 22.67
C MET A 54 43.03 -28.24 22.79
N LEU A 55 42.34 -29.37 22.93
CA LEU A 55 42.95 -30.70 23.01
C LEU A 55 43.50 -31.18 21.66
N MET A 56 42.84 -30.88 20.53
CA MET A 56 43.33 -31.25 19.21
C MET A 56 44.56 -30.43 18.79
N SER A 57 44.65 -29.16 19.20
CA SER A 57 45.85 -28.33 19.01
C SER A 57 47.11 -28.89 19.71
N LEU A 58 46.92 -29.77 20.70
CA LEU A 58 48.01 -30.43 21.43
C LEU A 58 48.40 -31.79 20.80
N GLY A 59 47.60 -32.34 19.88
CA GLY A 59 47.71 -33.72 19.41
C GLY A 59 48.31 -33.92 18.02
N ASN A 60 48.21 -32.92 17.14
CA ASN A 60 48.76 -33.00 15.78
C ASN A 60 50.19 -32.44 15.73
N ASN A 61 51.11 -33.19 15.10
CA ASN A 61 52.54 -32.84 14.93
C ASN A 61 52.79 -31.61 14.00
N GLY A 62 51.79 -30.74 13.80
CA GLY A 62 51.98 -29.41 13.22
C GLY A 62 52.68 -28.52 14.24
N GLY A 63 53.62 -27.70 13.80
CA GLY A 63 54.38 -26.83 14.72
C GLY A 63 53.47 -25.91 15.56
N PRO A 64 53.99 -25.31 16.66
CA PRO A 64 53.25 -24.46 17.61
C PRO A 64 52.74 -23.12 17.04
N PHE A 65 52.43 -23.03 15.74
CA PHE A 65 52.21 -21.79 14.99
C PHE A 65 51.09 -21.84 13.94
N GLU A 66 50.26 -22.89 13.85
CA GLU A 66 49.06 -22.77 13.00
C GLU A 66 48.10 -21.76 13.63
N GLU A 67 47.92 -20.62 12.96
CA GLU A 67 47.14 -19.48 13.46
C GLU A 67 45.64 -19.75 13.47
N CYS A 68 45.18 -20.77 12.73
CA CYS A 68 43.78 -21.13 12.57
C CYS A 68 43.58 -22.65 12.56
N ILE A 69 42.40 -23.09 13.01
CA ILE A 69 41.97 -24.49 13.00
C ILE A 69 40.77 -24.63 12.05
N ASP A 70 40.82 -25.64 11.18
CA ASP A 70 39.74 -25.96 10.25
C ASP A 70 38.85 -27.08 10.80
N TYR A 71 37.53 -26.90 10.67
CA TYR A 71 36.48 -27.81 11.07
C TYR A 71 35.51 -28.03 9.91
N ARG A 72 34.72 -29.11 9.95
CA ARG A 72 33.52 -29.20 9.11
C ARG A 72 32.33 -28.60 9.85
N ILE A 73 31.51 -27.83 9.15
CA ILE A 73 30.30 -27.26 9.76
C ILE A 73 29.39 -28.37 10.31
N SER A 74 29.25 -29.47 9.58
CA SER A 74 28.41 -30.61 9.94
C SER A 74 28.78 -31.25 11.28
N ASP A 75 30.03 -31.10 11.74
CA ASP A 75 30.50 -31.62 13.03
C ASP A 75 29.96 -30.81 14.24
N PHE A 76 29.40 -29.63 14.02
CA PHE A 76 28.81 -28.82 15.08
C PHE A 76 27.34 -29.18 15.34
N VAL A 77 26.94 -29.20 16.62
CA VAL A 77 25.56 -29.48 17.11
C VAL A 77 24.49 -28.62 16.41
N LEU A 78 24.83 -27.42 15.95
CA LEU A 78 23.94 -26.52 15.21
C LEU A 78 24.31 -26.36 13.73
N GLY A 79 25.46 -26.90 13.30
CA GLY A 79 25.93 -26.69 11.94
C GLY A 79 25.11 -27.47 10.92
N SER A 80 24.75 -28.71 11.23
CA SER A 80 23.84 -29.50 10.38
C SER A 80 22.45 -28.86 10.25
N GLU A 81 21.91 -28.28 11.33
CA GLU A 81 20.64 -27.56 11.29
C GLU A 81 20.75 -26.28 10.46
N MET A 82 21.83 -25.52 10.65
CA MET A 82 22.13 -24.32 9.87
C MET A 82 22.22 -24.63 8.37
N LEU A 83 23.01 -25.64 7.97
CA LEU A 83 23.14 -26.06 6.57
C LEU A 83 21.78 -26.46 5.97
N LYS A 84 20.97 -27.19 6.74
CA LYS A 84 19.61 -27.56 6.35
C LYS A 84 18.72 -26.33 6.14
N LYS A 85 18.77 -25.34 7.04
CA LYS A 85 18.04 -24.07 6.91
C LYS A 85 18.46 -23.28 5.67
N LEU A 86 19.75 -23.34 5.31
CA LEU A 86 20.29 -22.71 4.11
C LEU A 86 20.04 -23.50 2.82
N GLY A 87 19.40 -24.69 2.91
CA GLY A 87 19.15 -25.56 1.76
C GLY A 87 20.42 -26.19 1.17
N ILE A 88 21.52 -26.20 1.93
CA ILE A 88 22.82 -26.69 1.51
C ILE A 88 22.90 -28.19 1.80
N LYS A 89 23.14 -28.97 0.75
CA LYS A 89 23.26 -30.43 0.82
C LYS A 89 24.69 -30.91 1.05
N ASP A 90 25.67 -30.04 0.86
CA ASP A 90 27.08 -30.34 1.05
C ASP A 90 27.41 -30.28 2.55
N ASP A 91 27.91 -31.40 3.08
CA ASP A 91 28.33 -31.55 4.46
C ASP A 91 29.83 -31.26 4.66
N ASP A 92 30.58 -31.00 3.58
CA ASP A 92 32.03 -30.74 3.58
C ASP A 92 32.36 -29.25 3.56
N ILE A 93 31.44 -28.39 4.02
CA ILE A 93 31.74 -26.96 4.18
C ILE A 93 32.72 -26.77 5.34
N GLY A 94 33.86 -26.16 5.03
CA GLY A 94 34.89 -25.78 5.97
C GLY A 94 34.49 -24.57 6.82
N PHE A 95 34.82 -24.64 8.10
CA PHE A 95 34.72 -23.56 9.06
C PHE A 95 36.10 -23.40 9.71
N LYS A 96 36.66 -22.21 9.60
CA LYS A 96 38.01 -21.90 10.08
C LYS A 96 37.93 -20.91 11.22
N GLN A 97 38.58 -21.23 12.33
CA GLN A 97 38.62 -20.38 13.51
C GLN A 97 40.07 -20.02 13.85
N CYS A 98 40.38 -18.72 13.85
CA CYS A 98 41.71 -18.18 14.07
C CYS A 98 41.89 -17.63 15.49
N ARG A 99 43.14 -17.56 15.95
CA ARG A 99 43.49 -17.09 17.31
C ARG A 99 43.13 -15.63 17.59
N ASP A 100 43.07 -14.82 16.55
CA ASP A 100 42.64 -13.41 16.62
C ASP A 100 41.11 -13.25 16.70
N ARG A 101 40.38 -14.37 16.84
CA ARG A 101 38.91 -14.48 16.83
C ARG A 101 38.28 -14.18 15.48
N THR A 102 39.03 -14.32 14.40
CA THR A 102 38.47 -14.34 13.06
C THR A 102 37.91 -15.73 12.80
N CYS A 103 36.64 -15.79 12.40
CA CYS A 103 36.03 -17.03 11.92
C CYS A 103 35.63 -16.86 10.46
N THR A 104 35.96 -17.82 9.60
CA THR A 104 35.58 -17.80 8.18
C THR A 104 34.90 -19.10 7.77
N PHE A 105 34.03 -19.03 6.76
CA PHE A 105 33.54 -20.20 6.04
C PHE A 105 34.31 -20.35 4.73
N GLU A 106 34.65 -21.60 4.36
CA GLU A 106 35.29 -21.92 3.09
C GLU A 106 34.60 -23.18 2.51
N GLY A 107 33.98 -23.08 1.33
CA GLY A 107 33.32 -24.23 0.68
C GLY A 107 32.28 -23.86 -0.35
N GLY A 108 31.96 -24.80 -1.25
CA GLY A 108 30.99 -24.57 -2.33
C GLY A 108 29.57 -24.32 -1.82
N GLY A 109 28.96 -23.21 -2.22
CA GLY A 109 27.55 -22.91 -1.95
C GLY A 109 27.29 -21.87 -0.85
N LEU A 110 28.31 -21.45 -0.11
CA LEU A 110 28.30 -20.26 0.75
C LEU A 110 29.19 -19.18 0.14
N ASP A 111 28.77 -17.92 0.30
CA ASP A 111 29.70 -16.80 0.09
C ASP A 111 30.68 -16.77 1.28
N ASP A 112 31.77 -16.01 1.14
CA ASP A 112 32.73 -15.86 2.22
C ASP A 112 32.19 -14.83 3.24
N TYR A 113 31.88 -15.33 4.44
CA TYR A 113 31.49 -14.51 5.58
C TYR A 113 32.53 -14.63 6.68
N GLU A 114 32.70 -13.57 7.45
CA GLU A 114 33.54 -13.59 8.63
C GLU A 114 32.95 -12.83 9.82
N MET A 115 33.41 -13.21 11.01
CA MET A 115 33.21 -12.44 12.23
C MET A 115 34.58 -11.98 12.72
N MET A 116 34.82 -10.67 12.79
CA MET A 116 36.05 -10.10 13.33
C MET A 116 35.72 -9.06 14.39
N LYS A 117 36.13 -9.30 15.64
CA LYS A 117 35.94 -8.39 16.78
C LYS A 117 34.47 -7.98 16.98
N GLY A 118 33.55 -8.93 16.83
CA GLY A 118 32.10 -8.71 16.96
C GLY A 118 31.45 -7.99 15.77
N LYS A 119 32.18 -7.82 14.66
CA LYS A 119 31.65 -7.28 13.41
C LYS A 119 31.51 -8.41 12.41
N PHE A 120 30.29 -8.61 11.94
CA PHE A 120 29.97 -9.56 10.88
C PHE A 120 30.24 -8.90 9.51
N ARG A 121 30.96 -9.59 8.61
CA ARG A 121 31.34 -9.05 7.29
C ARG A 121 31.14 -10.09 6.19
N LYS A 122 30.86 -9.64 4.97
CA LYS A 122 30.76 -10.46 3.75
C LYS A 122 31.81 -10.01 2.74
N LEU A 123 32.49 -10.94 2.09
CA LEU A 123 33.42 -10.63 1.00
C LEU A 123 32.63 -10.29 -0.27
N THR A 124 32.70 -9.04 -0.71
CA THR A 124 32.02 -8.54 -1.91
C THR A 124 33.06 -7.88 -2.82
N ASN A 125 33.18 -8.35 -4.06
CA ASN A 125 34.15 -7.83 -5.04
C ASN A 125 35.60 -7.80 -4.52
N GLY A 126 35.98 -8.76 -3.67
CA GLY A 126 37.32 -8.85 -3.07
C GLY A 126 37.53 -7.97 -1.83
N GLU A 127 36.51 -7.27 -1.35
CA GLU A 127 36.57 -6.43 -0.16
C GLU A 127 35.61 -6.93 0.92
N TRP A 128 36.05 -6.89 2.18
CA TRP A 128 35.20 -7.24 3.33
C TRP A 128 34.29 -6.07 3.69
N VAL A 129 33.00 -6.25 3.47
CA VAL A 129 31.96 -5.25 3.75
C VAL A 129 31.24 -5.63 5.03
N GLU A 130 31.17 -4.70 5.99
CA GLU A 130 30.45 -4.88 7.26
C GLU A 130 28.94 -5.06 7.01
N TYR A 131 28.34 -6.03 7.69
CA TYR A 131 26.92 -6.37 7.56
C TYR A 131 26.27 -6.17 8.93
N ASN A 132 25.47 -5.11 9.06
CA ASN A 132 24.74 -4.85 10.30
C ASN A 132 23.50 -5.77 10.38
N ASN A 133 23.18 -6.25 11.59
CA ASN A 133 22.15 -7.25 11.87
C ASN A 133 20.86 -7.06 11.04
N LEU A 134 20.44 -8.13 10.36
CA LEU A 134 19.62 -8.04 9.14
C LEU A 134 18.12 -8.31 9.29
N ILE A 135 17.71 -8.97 10.39
CA ILE A 135 16.32 -9.36 10.62
C ILE A 135 15.96 -9.07 12.07
N VAL A 136 14.91 -8.27 12.29
CA VAL A 136 14.33 -8.03 13.61
C VAL A 136 13.41 -9.20 13.97
N GLY A 137 13.86 -10.07 14.89
CA GLY A 137 13.07 -11.21 15.38
C GLY A 137 13.74 -12.58 15.18
N SER A 138 12.93 -13.65 15.22
CA SER A 138 13.42 -15.01 14.94
C SER A 138 13.45 -15.27 13.43
N GLU A 139 14.41 -16.10 12.98
CA GLU A 139 14.50 -16.54 11.57
C GLU A 139 13.19 -17.19 11.11
N ASP A 140 12.62 -18.02 11.98
CA ASP A 140 11.39 -18.73 11.67
C ASP A 140 10.20 -17.78 11.53
N SER A 141 10.13 -16.70 12.32
CA SER A 141 9.09 -15.67 12.11
C SER A 141 9.31 -14.97 10.78
N ALA A 142 10.52 -14.48 10.51
CA ALA A 142 10.79 -13.72 9.30
C ALA A 142 10.54 -14.51 8.00
N LEU A 143 10.94 -15.79 7.95
CA LEU A 143 10.63 -16.67 6.82
C LEU A 143 9.13 -16.91 6.68
N PHE A 144 8.42 -17.07 7.79
CA PHE A 144 6.96 -17.23 7.75
C PHE A 144 6.28 -15.95 7.27
N ASP A 145 6.65 -14.80 7.82
CA ASP A 145 6.08 -13.50 7.47
C ASP A 145 6.32 -13.19 5.99
N TRP A 146 7.53 -13.46 5.48
CA TRP A 146 7.85 -13.33 4.05
C TRP A 146 7.00 -14.28 3.17
N GLU A 147 6.93 -15.57 3.50
CA GLU A 147 6.10 -16.53 2.74
C GLU A 147 4.62 -16.14 2.75
N ALA A 148 4.09 -15.78 3.93
CA ALA A 148 2.71 -15.37 4.12
C ALA A 148 2.38 -14.12 3.29
N TYR A 149 3.27 -13.13 3.31
CA TYR A 149 3.11 -11.91 2.52
C TYR A 149 3.09 -12.24 1.03
N HIS A 150 4.11 -12.91 0.50
CA HIS A 150 4.26 -13.17 -0.93
C HIS A 150 3.18 -14.09 -1.50
N VAL A 151 2.76 -15.12 -0.75
CA VAL A 151 1.61 -15.95 -1.13
C VAL A 151 0.32 -15.13 -1.16
N GLY A 152 0.13 -14.26 -0.16
CA GLY A 152 -1.02 -13.38 -0.12
C GLY A 152 -1.02 -12.36 -1.26
N ILE A 153 0.13 -11.77 -1.59
CA ILE A 153 0.28 -10.89 -2.76
C ILE A 153 -0.07 -11.65 -4.04
N GLY A 154 0.38 -12.89 -4.22
CA GLY A 154 0.02 -13.71 -5.37
C GLY A 154 -1.50 -13.91 -5.51
N ILE A 155 -2.21 -14.04 -4.39
CA ILE A 155 -3.68 -14.07 -4.38
C ILE A 155 -4.26 -12.70 -4.74
N LEU A 156 -3.76 -11.62 -4.13
CA LEU A 156 -4.23 -10.25 -4.40
C LEU A 156 -4.01 -9.82 -5.84
N GLN A 157 -2.98 -10.35 -6.52
CA GLN A 157 -2.72 -10.09 -7.93
C GLN A 157 -3.71 -10.79 -8.89
N SER A 158 -4.57 -11.69 -8.40
CA SER A 158 -5.66 -12.21 -9.21
C SER A 158 -6.61 -11.08 -9.60
N VAL A 159 -7.09 -11.09 -10.86
CA VAL A 159 -7.77 -9.95 -11.50
C VAL A 159 -8.94 -9.41 -10.64
N ASP A 160 -9.77 -10.30 -10.11
CA ASP A 160 -10.96 -9.93 -9.34
C ASP A 160 -10.64 -9.28 -7.98
N VAL A 161 -9.50 -9.62 -7.40
CA VAL A 161 -9.08 -9.18 -6.06
C VAL A 161 -8.27 -7.90 -6.16
N ARG A 162 -7.43 -7.81 -7.20
CA ARG A 162 -6.65 -6.63 -7.51
C ARG A 162 -7.55 -5.41 -7.72
N ASP A 163 -8.56 -5.55 -8.57
CA ASP A 163 -9.48 -4.44 -8.87
C ASP A 163 -10.14 -3.91 -7.59
N LEU A 164 -10.44 -4.80 -6.65
CA LEU A 164 -11.09 -4.44 -5.39
C LEU A 164 -10.12 -3.81 -4.38
N MET A 165 -8.86 -4.24 -4.33
CA MET A 165 -7.83 -3.62 -3.49
C MET A 165 -7.39 -2.26 -4.04
N ASP A 166 -7.32 -2.14 -5.37
CA ASP A 166 -7.09 -0.88 -6.07
C ASP A 166 -8.29 0.06 -5.84
N GLU A 167 -9.53 -0.45 -5.83
CA GLU A 167 -10.73 0.30 -5.44
C GLU A 167 -10.78 0.62 -3.94
N GLY A 168 -10.16 -0.19 -3.08
CA GLY A 168 -10.08 0.06 -1.64
C GLY A 168 -9.11 1.18 -1.29
N SER A 169 -8.17 1.51 -2.20
CA SER A 169 -7.09 2.46 -1.95
C SER A 169 -7.46 3.84 -2.49
N THR A 170 -7.37 4.84 -1.62
CA THR A 170 -7.40 6.25 -2.01
C THR A 170 -6.22 6.56 -2.93
N MET A 171 -6.40 7.55 -3.79
CA MET A 171 -5.26 8.20 -4.44
C MET A 171 -4.34 8.79 -3.37
N GLN A 172 -3.04 8.65 -3.57
CA GLN A 172 -2.09 9.34 -2.70
C GLN A 172 -2.06 10.82 -3.09
N PHE A 173 -2.04 11.64 -2.06
CA PHE A 173 -1.96 13.08 -2.16
C PHE A 173 -0.69 13.54 -1.47
N SER A 174 -0.02 14.57 -1.97
CA SER A 174 1.19 15.10 -1.33
C SER A 174 1.18 16.61 -1.31
N LEU A 175 1.50 17.17 -0.14
CA LEU A 175 1.88 18.57 0.04
C LEU A 175 3.40 18.63 0.06
N ILE A 176 3.98 19.46 -0.78
CA ILE A 176 5.42 19.66 -0.85
C ILE A 176 5.68 21.12 -0.51
N GLY A 177 6.43 21.38 0.55
CA GLY A 177 6.94 22.70 0.88
C GLY A 177 8.29 22.90 0.21
N ASP A 178 8.30 23.59 -0.93
CA ASP A 178 9.51 23.96 -1.65
C ASP A 178 9.75 25.47 -1.46
N GLY A 179 10.70 25.83 -0.60
CA GLY A 179 11.25 27.19 -0.65
C GLY A 179 11.85 27.45 -2.03
N SER A 180 12.16 28.72 -2.33
CA SER A 180 12.53 29.23 -3.66
C SER A 180 13.75 28.60 -4.37
N GLY A 181 14.25 27.44 -3.94
CA GLY A 181 15.21 26.63 -4.68
C GLY A 181 15.81 25.50 -3.85
N GLY A 182 15.45 24.26 -4.17
CA GLY A 182 16.42 23.15 -4.24
C GLY A 182 16.26 22.02 -3.24
N ASP A 183 16.60 22.21 -1.97
CA ASP A 183 17.19 21.09 -1.21
C ASP A 183 16.56 20.78 0.17
N ALA A 184 15.60 21.57 0.66
CA ALA A 184 14.92 21.33 1.93
C ALA A 184 13.44 21.01 1.71
N ASN A 185 13.15 19.77 1.32
CA ASN A 185 11.78 19.34 1.04
C ASN A 185 11.14 18.83 2.33
N VAL A 186 10.21 19.60 2.88
CA VAL A 186 9.19 19.06 3.77
C VAL A 186 8.07 18.53 2.89
N GLU A 187 7.67 17.30 3.08
CA GLU A 187 6.61 16.67 2.33
C GLU A 187 5.62 16.00 3.29
N LEU A 188 4.33 16.20 3.03
CA LEU A 188 3.26 15.55 3.78
C LEU A 188 2.44 14.72 2.78
N ARG A 189 2.50 13.39 2.88
CA ARG A 189 1.80 12.48 1.99
C ARG A 189 0.56 11.94 2.68
N TRP A 190 -0.62 12.11 2.11
CA TRP A 190 -1.83 11.49 2.60
C TRP A 190 -2.22 10.29 1.75
N GLN A 191 -2.49 9.16 2.40
CA GLN A 191 -3.14 8.03 1.77
C GLN A 191 -3.93 7.21 2.80
N ASN A 192 -5.12 6.77 2.41
CA ASN A 192 -6.00 5.84 3.14
C ASN A 192 -6.27 6.26 4.59
N GLY A 193 -6.40 7.58 4.80
CA GLY A 193 -6.69 8.19 6.10
C GLY A 193 -5.49 8.44 6.99
N ILE A 194 -4.26 8.20 6.52
CA ILE A 194 -3.03 8.43 7.27
C ILE A 194 -2.16 9.44 6.52
N TRP A 195 -1.52 10.34 7.26
CA TRP A 195 -0.47 11.21 6.77
C TRP A 195 0.90 10.63 7.10
N GLU A 196 1.82 10.68 6.15
CA GLU A 196 3.24 10.50 6.36
C GLU A 196 3.92 11.86 6.30
N PHE A 197 4.71 12.18 7.32
CA PHE A 197 5.54 13.36 7.36
C PHE A 197 6.98 13.02 6.96
N TRP A 198 7.47 13.74 5.95
CA TRP A 198 8.77 13.56 5.34
C TRP A 198 9.58 14.86 5.44
N LYS A 199 10.86 14.75 5.78
CA LYS A 199 11.77 15.90 5.88
C LYS A 199 13.10 15.56 5.25
N ASN A 200 13.52 16.36 4.27
CA ASN A 200 14.77 16.16 3.51
C ASN A 200 14.84 14.76 2.87
N GLY A 201 13.72 14.31 2.30
CA GLY A 201 13.59 12.99 1.69
C GLY A 201 13.55 11.81 2.65
N LYS A 202 13.50 12.05 3.98
CA LYS A 202 13.43 11.00 4.99
C LYS A 202 12.08 10.99 5.69
N PHE A 203 11.48 9.82 5.83
CA PHE A 203 10.30 9.64 6.65
C PHE A 203 10.62 9.97 8.11
N VAL A 204 9.71 10.69 8.75
CA VAL A 204 9.83 11.12 10.14
C VAL A 204 8.79 10.41 11.00
N ARG A 205 7.50 10.49 10.62
CA ARG A 205 6.40 9.88 11.39
C ARG A 205 5.10 9.77 10.58
N GLU A 206 4.24 8.87 11.03
CA GLU A 206 2.82 8.82 10.65
C GLU A 206 1.96 9.68 11.57
N ILE A 207 0.86 10.22 11.02
CA ILE A 207 -0.09 11.08 11.72
C ILE A 207 -1.50 10.74 11.23
N ASP A 208 -2.39 10.31 12.12
CA ASP A 208 -3.79 9.94 11.80
C ASP A 208 -4.77 11.12 11.96
N ASN A 209 -4.30 12.24 12.48
CA ASN A 209 -5.05 13.46 12.72
C ASN A 209 -4.69 14.53 11.67
N ASP A 210 -5.67 14.90 10.84
CA ASP A 210 -5.46 15.88 9.76
C ASP A 210 -5.01 17.26 10.27
N ASP A 211 -5.58 17.71 11.39
CA ASP A 211 -5.26 19.00 11.98
C ASP A 211 -3.81 19.03 12.47
N GLU A 212 -3.38 17.98 13.16
CA GLU A 212 -1.99 17.83 13.59
C GLU A 212 -1.04 17.77 12.39
N ALA A 213 -1.37 16.98 11.37
CA ALA A 213 -0.51 16.78 10.20
C ALA A 213 -0.29 18.08 9.41
N LEU A 214 -1.38 18.81 9.13
CA LEU A 214 -1.33 20.08 8.40
C LEU A 214 -0.66 21.19 9.23
N THR A 215 -0.86 21.20 10.56
CA THR A 215 -0.18 22.16 11.44
C THR A 215 1.31 21.88 11.51
N LEU A 216 1.72 20.62 11.67
CA LEU A 216 3.12 20.23 11.63
C LEU A 216 3.78 20.62 10.31
N PHE A 217 3.12 20.35 9.19
CA PHE A 217 3.62 20.73 7.88
C PHE A 217 3.83 22.24 7.79
N TYR A 218 2.85 23.04 8.20
CA TYR A 218 2.97 24.50 8.20
C TYR A 218 4.12 25.00 9.11
N ASP A 219 4.21 24.50 10.34
CA ASP A 219 5.26 24.89 11.29
C ASP A 219 6.66 24.57 10.76
N GLU A 220 6.84 23.36 10.21
CA GLU A 220 8.13 22.89 9.70
C GLU A 220 8.56 23.63 8.45
N VAL A 221 7.61 23.93 7.56
CA VAL A 221 7.91 24.70 6.36
C VAL A 221 8.25 26.15 6.71
N LYS A 222 7.54 26.75 7.67
CA LYS A 222 7.81 28.11 8.18
C LYS A 222 9.17 28.24 8.87
N ASP A 223 9.56 27.24 9.68
CA ASP A 223 10.84 27.23 10.37
C ASP A 223 12.04 27.13 9.41
N ILE A 224 11.88 26.46 8.27
CA ILE A 224 12.94 26.28 7.27
C ILE A 224 13.09 27.54 6.42
N PHE A 225 11.97 28.16 6.02
CA PHE A 225 11.95 29.31 5.13
C PHE A 225 11.65 30.56 5.94
N ASN A 226 12.71 31.10 6.55
CA ASN A 226 12.74 32.35 7.33
C ASN A 226 12.39 33.62 6.51
N ASP A 227 11.84 33.46 5.30
CA ASP A 227 11.44 34.50 4.35
C ASP A 227 9.96 34.28 4.02
N ASP A 228 9.19 35.37 3.90
CA ASP A 228 7.75 35.45 4.18
C ASP A 228 6.81 34.69 3.20
N LYS A 229 7.35 33.82 2.34
CA LYS A 229 6.61 33.16 1.25
C LYS A 229 6.98 31.70 1.13
N VAL A 230 6.13 30.86 1.70
CA VAL A 230 6.17 29.41 1.53
C VAL A 230 5.33 29.04 0.32
N ASN A 231 5.95 28.50 -0.73
CA ASN A 231 5.20 27.82 -1.78
C ASN A 231 4.90 26.40 -1.33
N TRP A 232 3.65 25.99 -1.52
CA TRP A 232 3.26 24.61 -1.40
C TRP A 232 2.66 24.15 -2.71
N ARG A 233 2.81 22.87 -3.06
CA ARG A 233 2.12 22.29 -4.21
C ARG A 233 1.34 21.05 -3.84
N LEU A 234 0.15 20.95 -4.43
CA LEU A 234 -0.64 19.74 -4.50
C LEU A 234 -0.16 18.81 -5.60
N SER A 235 0.15 17.55 -5.27
CA SER A 235 0.32 16.50 -6.28
C SER A 235 -0.54 15.28 -5.98
N GLU A 236 -1.30 14.84 -6.98
CA GLU A 236 -1.91 13.52 -6.99
C GLU A 236 -0.90 12.50 -7.52
N ASN A 237 -0.50 11.56 -6.67
CA ASN A 237 0.36 10.45 -7.05
C ASN A 237 -0.51 9.19 -7.11
N LYS A 238 -0.66 8.59 -8.30
CA LYS A 238 -1.14 7.21 -8.41
C LYS A 238 -0.01 6.27 -8.00
N VAL A 239 0.19 6.12 -6.70
CA VAL A 239 1.10 5.09 -6.21
C VAL A 239 0.41 3.73 -6.42
N GLY A 240 0.82 3.02 -7.47
CA GLY A 240 0.38 1.63 -7.68
C GLY A 240 0.36 1.08 -9.11
N VAL A 241 0.53 1.87 -10.18
CA VAL A 241 0.46 1.29 -11.55
C VAL A 241 1.57 1.74 -12.50
N GLU A 242 2.04 2.98 -12.43
CA GLU A 242 3.04 3.47 -13.39
C GLU A 242 4.45 2.91 -13.16
N TYR A 243 4.80 2.49 -11.94
CA TYR A 243 6.11 1.85 -11.67
C TYR A 243 6.28 0.48 -12.37
N LEU A 244 5.19 -0.15 -12.84
CA LEU A 244 5.23 -1.41 -13.61
C LEU A 244 4.95 -1.23 -15.10
N LYS A 245 4.62 -0.02 -15.55
CA LYS A 245 4.43 0.30 -16.97
C LYS A 245 5.12 1.62 -17.27
N GLY A 246 6.32 1.51 -17.83
CA GLY A 246 6.94 2.63 -18.52
C GLY A 246 5.96 3.29 -19.49
N GLU A 247 6.08 4.61 -19.59
CA GLU A 247 5.29 5.54 -20.40
C GLU A 247 4.03 6.10 -19.75
N GLY A 248 4.25 7.03 -18.81
CA GLY A 248 3.23 8.01 -18.39
C GLY A 248 2.89 8.95 -19.56
N LYS A 249 1.64 8.89 -20.00
CA LYS A 249 0.97 9.97 -20.74
C LYS A 249 -0.29 10.34 -19.96
N GLY A 250 -0.27 11.55 -19.39
CA GLY A 250 -1.42 12.12 -18.69
C GLY A 250 -2.67 12.12 -19.58
N LEU A 251 -3.83 11.97 -18.94
CA LEU A 251 -5.15 11.90 -19.59
C LEU A 251 -5.42 13.08 -20.55
N GLU A 252 -4.77 14.22 -20.31
CA GLU A 252 -4.86 15.44 -21.12
C GLU A 252 -4.20 15.32 -22.50
N SER A 253 -3.14 14.51 -22.67
CA SER A 253 -2.44 14.36 -23.95
C SER A 253 -3.15 13.40 -24.92
N LEU A 254 -4.15 12.65 -24.44
CA LEU A 254 -4.89 11.67 -25.23
C LEU A 254 -6.10 12.28 -25.96
N LEU A 255 -6.57 13.46 -25.54
CA LEU A 255 -7.82 14.05 -26.04
C LEU A 255 -7.62 15.22 -27.00
N PHE A 256 -6.48 15.93 -26.99
CA PHE A 256 -6.35 17.19 -27.73
C PHE A 256 -5.05 17.26 -28.55
N GLY A 257 -5.16 16.86 -29.81
CA GLY A 257 -4.17 17.12 -30.86
C GLY A 257 -4.11 18.61 -31.24
N GLU A 258 -2.91 19.07 -31.59
CA GLU A 258 -2.48 20.45 -31.76
C GLU A 258 -3.31 21.38 -32.70
N LYS A 259 -3.29 22.65 -32.29
CA LYS A 259 -3.41 23.94 -33.01
C LYS A 259 -4.78 24.42 -33.51
N VAL A 260 -5.25 25.51 -32.88
CA VAL A 260 -6.05 26.56 -33.54
C VAL A 260 -5.59 27.94 -33.07
N GLU A 261 -5.14 28.77 -34.02
CA GLU A 261 -4.90 30.20 -33.86
C GLU A 261 -6.20 31.02 -33.84
N ASP A 262 -6.25 32.00 -32.93
CA ASP A 262 -6.96 33.28 -32.95
C ASP A 262 -8.44 33.36 -33.40
N LYS A 263 -9.35 33.54 -32.41
CA LYS A 263 -10.02 34.84 -32.12
C LYS A 263 -11.06 34.77 -30.97
N LYS A 264 -10.83 35.59 -29.94
CA LYS A 264 -11.78 36.31 -29.06
C LYS A 264 -12.92 35.52 -28.38
N VAL A 265 -12.55 34.73 -27.38
CA VAL A 265 -12.76 35.00 -25.94
C VAL A 265 -11.41 34.67 -25.29
N LYS A 266 -11.00 35.30 -24.18
CA LYS A 266 -9.82 34.82 -23.44
C LYS A 266 -10.17 33.43 -22.90
N SER A 267 -9.91 32.37 -23.68
CA SER A 267 -10.19 30.99 -23.28
C SER A 267 -9.04 30.49 -22.40
N GLU A 268 -9.05 30.89 -21.13
CA GLU A 268 -8.66 29.92 -20.11
C GLU A 268 -9.69 28.79 -20.20
N TYR A 269 -9.22 27.55 -20.30
CA TYR A 269 -10.08 26.39 -20.47
C TYR A 269 -11.07 26.32 -19.30
N LEU A 270 -12.38 26.45 -19.59
CA LEU A 270 -13.41 26.30 -18.57
C LEU A 270 -13.33 24.89 -18.00
N LYS A 271 -13.16 24.77 -16.68
CA LYS A 271 -13.06 23.47 -16.00
C LYS A 271 -14.39 22.74 -16.13
N THR A 272 -14.32 21.43 -16.37
CA THR A 272 -15.50 20.56 -16.49
C THR A 272 -16.37 20.58 -15.22
N GLU A 273 -15.77 20.77 -14.04
CA GLU A 273 -16.49 20.93 -12.79
C GLU A 273 -17.34 22.20 -12.76
N THR A 274 -16.82 23.32 -13.30
CA THR A 274 -17.59 24.56 -13.43
C THR A 274 -18.80 24.36 -14.36
N LEU A 275 -18.62 23.59 -15.43
CA LEU A 275 -19.74 23.16 -16.28
C LEU A 275 -20.73 22.27 -15.52
N TYR A 276 -20.25 21.34 -14.70
CA TYR A 276 -21.09 20.47 -13.88
C TYR A 276 -21.98 21.29 -12.94
N ASP A 277 -21.40 22.23 -12.20
CA ASP A 277 -22.12 23.08 -11.26
C ASP A 277 -23.10 24.03 -11.97
N ALA A 278 -22.72 24.57 -13.13
CA ALA A 278 -23.59 25.42 -13.94
C ALA A 278 -24.82 24.65 -14.44
N VAL A 279 -24.62 23.41 -14.94
CA VAL A 279 -25.74 22.53 -15.35
C VAL A 279 -26.59 22.16 -14.15
N MET A 280 -25.98 21.78 -13.02
CA MET A 280 -26.71 21.43 -11.79
C MET A 280 -27.58 22.59 -11.29
N ALA A 281 -27.03 23.81 -11.26
CA ALA A 281 -27.77 25.01 -10.87
C ALA A 281 -28.96 25.28 -11.80
N ALA A 282 -28.80 25.01 -13.09
CA ALA A 282 -29.83 25.19 -14.10
C ALA A 282 -30.90 24.07 -14.11
N GLU A 283 -30.55 22.83 -13.76
CA GLU A 283 -31.51 21.74 -13.59
C GLU A 283 -32.34 21.91 -12.30
N HIS A 284 -31.71 22.34 -11.21
CA HIS A 284 -32.32 22.46 -9.88
C HIS A 284 -32.65 23.91 -9.48
N ARG A 285 -33.02 24.75 -10.46
CA ARG A 285 -33.38 26.17 -10.29
C ARG A 285 -34.18 26.41 -9.00
N GLY A 286 -33.70 27.34 -8.19
CA GLY A 286 -34.34 27.73 -6.92
C GLY A 286 -33.91 26.92 -5.69
N TYR A 287 -33.18 25.82 -5.87
CA TYR A 287 -32.55 25.03 -4.81
C TYR A 287 -31.02 25.17 -4.77
N PHE A 288 -30.41 25.73 -5.79
CA PHE A 288 -29.00 26.10 -5.77
C PHE A 288 -28.83 27.49 -5.10
N ASP A 289 -28.00 27.55 -4.05
CA ASP A 289 -27.59 28.80 -3.42
C ASP A 289 -26.31 29.32 -4.10
N TYR A 290 -26.45 30.39 -4.86
CA TYR A 290 -25.36 30.99 -5.62
C TYR A 290 -24.28 31.66 -4.76
N ASN A 291 -24.55 31.91 -3.47
CA ASN A 291 -23.55 32.49 -2.56
C ASN A 291 -22.61 31.41 -1.99
N SER A 292 -23.15 30.22 -1.70
CA SER A 292 -22.37 29.08 -1.20
C SER A 292 -21.96 28.09 -2.29
N GLY A 293 -22.54 28.23 -3.50
CA GLY A 293 -22.50 27.28 -4.63
C GLY A 293 -22.82 25.85 -4.24
N ARG A 294 -23.71 25.69 -3.26
CA ARG A 294 -24.23 24.42 -2.81
C ARG A 294 -25.73 24.40 -3.01
N LEU A 295 -26.29 23.20 -3.04
CA LEU A 295 -27.73 23.04 -2.89
C LEU A 295 -28.13 23.45 -1.48
N LYS A 296 -29.30 24.07 -1.34
CA LYS A 296 -29.87 24.50 -0.06
C LYS A 296 -29.96 23.32 0.90
N ASP A 297 -29.68 23.59 2.18
CA ASP A 297 -29.73 22.60 3.25
C ASP A 297 -31.05 21.80 3.21
N GLY A 298 -30.93 20.47 3.26
CA GLY A 298 -32.05 19.54 3.22
C GLY A 298 -32.62 19.25 1.83
N TYR A 299 -32.02 19.78 0.75
CA TYR A 299 -32.38 19.41 -0.61
C TYR A 299 -31.52 18.25 -1.13
N ASP A 300 -32.18 17.15 -1.51
CA ASP A 300 -31.53 16.00 -2.12
C ASP A 300 -31.77 15.97 -3.65
N PRO A 301 -30.72 16.16 -4.48
CA PRO A 301 -30.84 16.09 -5.94
C PRO A 301 -30.83 14.65 -6.48
N TRP A 302 -30.56 13.64 -5.65
CA TRP A 302 -30.41 12.23 -6.05
C TRP A 302 -31.74 11.52 -6.23
N ILE A 303 -32.59 12.12 -7.05
CA ILE A 303 -33.94 11.67 -7.32
C ILE A 303 -34.17 11.59 -8.82
N ARG A 304 -35.11 10.73 -9.21
CA ARG A 304 -35.77 10.83 -10.51
C ARG A 304 -36.50 12.17 -10.58
N THR A 305 -36.61 12.74 -11.79
CA THR A 305 -37.42 13.94 -12.01
C THR A 305 -38.80 13.84 -11.36
N LYS A 306 -39.36 14.99 -10.93
CA LYS A 306 -40.69 15.08 -10.30
C LYS A 306 -41.82 15.32 -11.30
N ILE A 307 -41.51 15.53 -12.57
CA ILE A 307 -42.50 15.84 -13.60
C ILE A 307 -43.18 14.54 -14.04
N ASP A 308 -44.33 14.26 -13.41
CA ASP A 308 -45.19 13.12 -13.72
C ASP A 308 -45.72 13.16 -15.18
N GLY A 309 -46.01 11.99 -15.74
CA GLY A 309 -46.56 11.81 -17.10
C GLY A 309 -45.57 11.99 -18.25
N SER A 310 -44.28 12.26 -17.97
CA SER A 310 -43.28 12.58 -19.00
C SER A 310 -42.57 11.36 -19.61
N SER A 311 -42.82 10.14 -19.11
CA SER A 311 -42.02 8.92 -19.37
C SER A 311 -40.51 9.14 -19.15
N SER A 312 -40.14 10.17 -18.37
CA SER A 312 -38.76 10.58 -18.21
C SER A 312 -37.99 9.65 -17.28
N THR A 313 -36.73 9.41 -17.63
CA THR A 313 -35.75 8.64 -16.85
C THR A 313 -34.65 9.53 -16.26
N ALA A 314 -34.84 10.85 -16.34
CA ALA A 314 -33.91 11.83 -15.80
C ALA A 314 -33.68 11.59 -14.30
N TYR A 315 -32.40 11.47 -13.91
CA TYR A 315 -31.99 11.14 -12.55
C TYR A 315 -30.74 11.91 -12.14
N GLY A 316 -30.68 12.24 -10.85
CA GLY A 316 -29.50 12.83 -10.21
C GLY A 316 -29.32 14.32 -10.48
N PRO A 317 -28.20 14.91 -10.01
CA PRO A 317 -27.98 16.35 -9.99
C PRO A 317 -28.00 17.05 -11.35
N LEU A 318 -27.67 16.35 -12.44
CA LEU A 318 -27.68 16.92 -13.78
C LEU A 318 -28.82 16.35 -14.64
N GLN A 319 -29.75 15.62 -14.00
CA GLN A 319 -30.93 15.04 -14.63
C GLN A 319 -30.58 14.16 -15.86
N LEU A 320 -29.43 13.47 -15.82
CA LEU A 320 -28.98 12.53 -16.84
C LEU A 320 -30.09 11.50 -17.16
N THR A 321 -30.36 11.30 -18.45
CA THR A 321 -31.38 10.35 -18.91
C THR A 321 -30.78 9.02 -19.32
N LYS A 322 -31.59 7.94 -19.24
CA LYS A 322 -31.21 6.61 -19.71
C LYS A 322 -30.70 6.62 -21.16
N SER A 323 -31.40 7.33 -22.04
CA SER A 323 -31.10 7.37 -23.46
C SER A 323 -29.78 8.08 -23.74
N LEU A 324 -29.47 9.15 -22.99
CA LEU A 324 -28.19 9.86 -23.11
C LEU A 324 -27.04 8.96 -22.63
N ALA A 325 -27.16 8.36 -21.45
CA ALA A 325 -26.16 7.42 -20.91
C ALA A 325 -25.91 6.25 -21.88
N GLN A 326 -26.96 5.64 -22.42
CA GLN A 326 -26.86 4.56 -23.40
C GLN A 326 -26.20 5.01 -24.71
N GLY A 327 -26.46 6.23 -25.16
CA GLY A 327 -25.83 6.82 -26.33
C GLY A 327 -24.32 6.95 -26.14
N TYR A 328 -23.89 7.47 -24.99
CA TYR A 328 -22.47 7.61 -24.63
C TYR A 328 -21.76 6.28 -24.41
N LEU A 329 -22.44 5.27 -23.86
CA LEU A 329 -21.89 3.93 -23.70
C LEU A 329 -21.56 3.27 -25.05
N LYS A 330 -22.34 3.59 -26.10
CA LYS A 330 -22.17 3.06 -27.46
C LYS A 330 -21.30 3.95 -28.36
N LYS A 331 -20.90 5.12 -27.88
CA LYS A 331 -20.21 6.13 -28.70
C LYS A 331 -18.76 5.73 -28.94
N GLU A 332 -18.39 5.61 -30.21
CA GLU A 332 -16.99 5.41 -30.60
C GLU A 332 -16.14 6.63 -30.19
N GLY A 333 -14.94 6.38 -29.66
CA GLY A 333 -14.00 7.41 -29.22
C GLY A 333 -14.14 7.87 -27.77
N MET A 334 -15.18 7.43 -27.03
CA MET A 334 -15.21 7.63 -25.58
C MET A 334 -14.33 6.59 -24.88
N ASN A 335 -13.32 7.06 -24.16
CA ASN A 335 -12.43 6.21 -23.38
C ASN A 335 -13.01 5.98 -21.96
N TRP A 336 -14.02 5.11 -21.89
CA TRP A 336 -14.56 4.64 -20.61
C TRP A 336 -13.65 3.56 -20.03
N ASP A 337 -13.25 3.73 -18.76
CA ASP A 337 -12.68 2.63 -17.99
C ASP A 337 -13.80 1.60 -17.65
N ASP A 338 -13.41 0.41 -17.19
CA ASP A 338 -14.39 -0.65 -16.95
C ASP A 338 -15.33 -0.34 -15.77
N ARG A 339 -14.92 0.48 -14.81
CA ARG A 339 -15.78 0.92 -13.69
C ARG A 339 -16.85 1.87 -14.20
N GLU A 340 -16.48 2.81 -15.06
CA GLU A 340 -17.37 3.76 -15.71
C GLU A 340 -18.39 3.05 -16.61
N LYS A 341 -17.95 2.05 -17.39
CA LYS A 341 -18.86 1.22 -18.19
C LYS A 341 -19.87 0.49 -17.30
N ARG A 342 -19.41 -0.22 -16.26
CA ARG A 342 -20.29 -0.93 -15.31
C ARG A 342 -21.30 0.01 -14.66
N TYR A 343 -20.85 1.21 -14.27
CA TYR A 343 -21.75 2.22 -13.72
C TYR A 343 -22.81 2.66 -14.74
N LEU A 344 -22.41 3.00 -15.97
CA LEU A 344 -23.34 3.41 -17.03
C LEU A 344 -24.32 2.30 -17.41
N GLU A 345 -23.91 1.03 -17.38
CA GLU A 345 -24.80 -0.12 -17.58
C GLU A 345 -25.85 -0.22 -16.47
N ARG A 346 -25.43 -0.14 -15.20
CA ARG A 346 -26.36 -0.08 -14.05
C ARG A 346 -27.27 1.13 -14.12
N PHE A 347 -26.77 2.27 -14.58
CA PHE A 347 -27.57 3.49 -14.80
C PHE A 347 -28.66 3.28 -15.85
N VAL A 348 -28.30 2.63 -16.96
CA VAL A 348 -29.27 2.27 -18.01
C VAL A 348 -30.30 1.29 -17.49
N GLU A 349 -29.90 0.31 -16.68
CA GLU A 349 -30.81 -0.64 -16.02
C GLU A 349 -31.78 0.05 -15.08
N GLN A 350 -31.30 0.92 -14.19
CA GLN A 350 -32.14 1.75 -13.32
C GLN A 350 -33.16 2.56 -14.14
N GLY A 351 -32.73 3.14 -15.27
CA GLY A 351 -33.62 3.84 -16.18
C GLY A 351 -34.72 2.95 -16.78
N ASN A 352 -34.45 1.67 -17.05
CA ASN A 352 -35.50 0.72 -17.45
C ASN A 352 -36.46 0.43 -16.29
N THR A 353 -35.96 0.33 -15.06
CA THR A 353 -36.77 0.12 -13.86
C THR A 353 -37.69 1.31 -13.58
N PHE A 354 -37.22 2.55 -13.77
CA PHE A 354 -38.05 3.75 -13.74
C PHE A 354 -39.20 3.71 -14.77
N LEU A 355 -38.95 3.23 -15.98
CA LEU A 355 -39.99 3.08 -16.99
C LEU A 355 -40.96 1.94 -16.67
N LYS A 356 -40.49 0.89 -16.01
CA LYS A 356 -41.30 -0.27 -15.64
C LYS A 356 -42.27 0.04 -14.49
N TRP A 357 -41.85 0.88 -13.54
CA TRP A 357 -42.54 1.04 -12.26
C TRP A 357 -42.99 2.47 -11.93
N GLY A 358 -42.75 3.47 -12.76
CA GLY A 358 -43.14 4.86 -12.43
C GLY A 358 -44.34 5.38 -13.20
N GLY A 359 -45.00 6.40 -12.64
CA GLY A 359 -46.17 7.03 -13.25
C GLY A 359 -47.39 6.09 -13.29
N GLU A 360 -48.08 6.04 -14.43
CA GLU A 360 -49.27 5.20 -14.61
C GLU A 360 -48.99 3.69 -14.47
N ASP A 361 -47.74 3.27 -14.69
CA ASP A 361 -47.31 1.87 -14.58
C ASP A 361 -47.01 1.44 -13.13
N MET A 362 -47.02 2.38 -12.17
CA MET A 362 -46.81 2.08 -10.75
C MET A 362 -47.98 1.25 -10.17
N PRO A 363 -47.70 0.09 -9.53
CA PRO A 363 -48.73 -0.66 -8.82
C PRO A 363 -49.43 0.17 -7.74
N ARG A 364 -50.75 -0.01 -7.55
CA ARG A 364 -51.55 0.78 -6.60
C ARG A 364 -51.06 0.67 -5.15
N ASP A 365 -50.56 -0.49 -4.77
CA ASP A 365 -49.98 -0.76 -3.44
C ASP A 365 -48.47 -0.51 -3.38
N LYS A 366 -47.89 0.00 -4.49
CA LYS A 366 -46.46 0.27 -4.69
C LYS A 366 -45.56 -0.95 -4.53
N LYS A 367 -46.12 -2.15 -4.73
CA LYS A 367 -45.37 -3.40 -4.60
C LYS A 367 -45.29 -4.13 -5.93
N ASP A 368 -44.15 -4.74 -6.21
CA ASP A 368 -44.01 -5.68 -7.33
C ASP A 368 -45.02 -6.83 -7.13
N PRO A 369 -45.96 -7.04 -8.07
CA PRO A 369 -46.97 -8.09 -7.93
C PRO A 369 -46.42 -9.52 -7.85
N LYS A 370 -45.17 -9.75 -8.26
CA LYS A 370 -44.52 -11.07 -8.24
C LYS A 370 -43.74 -11.33 -6.96
N THR A 371 -43.01 -10.34 -6.47
CA THR A 371 -42.09 -10.51 -5.32
C THR A 371 -42.64 -9.91 -4.03
N GLY A 372 -43.61 -9.00 -4.11
CA GLY A 372 -44.13 -8.23 -2.98
C GLY A 372 -43.20 -7.12 -2.49
N GLU A 373 -42.08 -6.87 -3.19
CA GLU A 373 -41.10 -5.84 -2.86
C GLU A 373 -41.65 -4.43 -3.09
N ASP A 374 -41.34 -3.49 -2.20
CA ASP A 374 -41.68 -2.08 -2.37
C ASP A 374 -40.87 -1.45 -3.52
N VAL A 375 -41.56 -1.04 -4.58
CA VAL A 375 -40.98 -0.43 -5.79
C VAL A 375 -41.19 1.09 -5.84
N SER A 376 -41.68 1.71 -4.76
CA SER A 376 -41.97 3.15 -4.69
C SER A 376 -40.76 4.05 -4.99
N ARG A 377 -39.54 3.57 -4.70
CA ARG A 377 -38.27 4.27 -5.00
C ARG A 377 -38.04 4.52 -6.49
N TYR A 378 -38.78 3.88 -7.38
CA TYR A 378 -38.67 4.06 -8.83
C TYR A 378 -39.68 5.05 -9.42
N ASP A 379 -40.62 5.57 -8.61
CA ASP A 379 -41.57 6.57 -9.08
C ASP A 379 -40.93 7.93 -9.33
N TYR A 380 -41.69 8.88 -9.89
CA TYR A 380 -41.27 10.27 -9.98
C TYR A 380 -40.90 10.85 -8.60
N GLY A 381 -39.72 11.45 -8.49
CA GLY A 381 -39.15 11.90 -7.22
C GLY A 381 -38.53 10.81 -6.34
N GLY A 382 -38.55 9.54 -6.77
CA GLY A 382 -37.92 8.43 -6.06
C GLY A 382 -36.39 8.40 -6.20
N SER A 383 -35.72 7.78 -5.23
CA SER A 383 -34.24 7.74 -5.14
C SER A 383 -33.56 6.76 -6.10
N GLY A 384 -34.30 5.81 -6.69
CA GLY A 384 -33.71 4.69 -7.42
C GLY A 384 -32.83 3.80 -6.54
N ASP A 385 -31.95 3.05 -7.20
CA ASP A 385 -30.96 2.15 -6.60
C ASP A 385 -29.55 2.78 -6.54
N LEU A 386 -29.25 3.75 -7.40
CA LEU A 386 -27.92 4.38 -7.56
C LEU A 386 -27.71 5.58 -6.62
N ASN A 387 -28.02 5.41 -5.33
CA ASN A 387 -27.97 6.49 -4.33
C ASN A 387 -26.88 6.31 -3.25
N SER A 388 -25.98 5.33 -3.41
CA SER A 388 -24.81 5.19 -2.53
C SER A 388 -23.79 6.29 -2.82
N ASP A 389 -22.93 6.65 -1.86
CA ASP A 389 -21.92 7.70 -2.10
C ASP A 389 -20.93 7.32 -3.23
N LYS A 390 -20.66 6.02 -3.42
CA LYS A 390 -19.92 5.48 -4.57
C LYS A 390 -20.66 5.74 -5.89
N ASP A 391 -21.96 5.47 -5.94
CA ASP A 391 -22.78 5.73 -7.14
C ASP A 391 -22.89 7.22 -7.47
N LYS A 392 -22.98 8.07 -6.44
CA LYS A 392 -23.01 9.53 -6.58
C LYS A 392 -21.71 10.08 -7.16
N MET A 393 -20.59 9.55 -6.71
CA MET A 393 -19.28 9.91 -7.26
C MET A 393 -19.13 9.43 -8.69
N MET A 394 -19.47 8.17 -8.98
CA MET A 394 -19.40 7.63 -10.33
C MET A 394 -20.31 8.40 -11.30
N TYR A 395 -21.49 8.83 -10.85
CA TYR A 395 -22.35 9.75 -11.61
C TYR A 395 -21.59 11.02 -12.00
N LYS A 396 -20.94 11.69 -11.03
CA LYS A 396 -20.19 12.93 -11.27
C LYS A 396 -19.08 12.67 -12.31
N ILE A 397 -18.26 11.65 -12.11
CA ILE A 397 -17.15 11.29 -13.02
C ILE A 397 -17.64 11.07 -14.45
N VAL A 398 -18.67 10.23 -14.64
CA VAL A 398 -19.13 9.92 -16.01
C VAL A 398 -19.80 11.11 -16.66
N VAL A 399 -20.55 11.92 -15.90
CA VAL A 399 -21.22 13.10 -16.43
C VAL A 399 -20.22 14.19 -16.79
N GLU A 400 -19.17 14.39 -16.00
CA GLU A 400 -18.09 15.31 -16.34
C GLU A 400 -17.39 14.89 -17.63
N LYS A 401 -17.07 13.60 -17.81
CA LYS A 401 -16.53 13.12 -19.08
C LYS A 401 -17.47 13.40 -20.27
N MET A 402 -18.78 13.27 -20.09
CA MET A 402 -19.76 13.63 -21.12
C MET A 402 -19.74 15.12 -21.41
N LEU A 403 -19.75 15.98 -20.38
CA LEU A 403 -19.72 17.43 -20.53
C LEU A 403 -18.43 17.91 -21.20
N ALA A 404 -17.28 17.36 -20.80
CA ALA A 404 -15.99 17.66 -21.41
C ALA A 404 -15.97 17.33 -22.90
N GLU A 405 -16.55 16.20 -23.29
CA GLU A 405 -16.65 15.84 -24.70
C GLU A 405 -17.62 16.73 -25.48
N ILE A 406 -18.78 17.09 -24.91
CA ILE A 406 -19.69 18.09 -25.51
C ILE A 406 -18.97 19.43 -25.71
N TYR A 407 -18.27 19.89 -24.69
CA TYR A 407 -17.50 21.14 -24.71
C TYR A 407 -16.40 21.14 -25.76
N GLY A 408 -15.62 20.07 -25.83
CA GLY A 408 -14.61 19.88 -26.87
C GLY A 408 -15.21 19.86 -28.27
N ARG A 409 -16.33 19.16 -28.46
CA ARG A 409 -17.02 19.05 -29.76
C ARG A 409 -17.55 20.40 -30.25
N HIS A 410 -18.03 21.24 -29.33
CA HIS A 410 -18.50 22.60 -29.62
C HIS A 410 -17.39 23.66 -29.54
N LYS A 411 -16.12 23.23 -29.45
CA LYS A 411 -14.94 24.13 -29.43
C LYS A 411 -15.03 25.21 -28.36
N GLY A 412 -15.57 24.86 -27.20
CA GLY A 412 -15.74 25.75 -26.07
C GLY A 412 -16.95 26.69 -26.11
N ASP A 413 -17.84 26.52 -27.09
CA ASP A 413 -19.10 27.26 -27.14
C ASP A 413 -20.05 26.75 -26.05
N VAL A 414 -20.06 27.47 -24.93
CA VAL A 414 -20.87 27.16 -23.75
C VAL A 414 -22.37 27.24 -24.00
N ASP A 415 -22.83 28.04 -24.98
CA ASP A 415 -24.24 28.09 -25.36
C ASP A 415 -24.68 26.77 -25.98
N ASN A 416 -23.86 26.24 -26.89
CA ASN A 416 -24.13 24.95 -27.51
C ASN A 416 -23.98 23.79 -26.50
N VAL A 417 -23.10 23.91 -25.50
CA VAL A 417 -22.94 22.89 -24.45
C VAL A 417 -24.20 22.70 -23.63
N TRP A 418 -24.72 23.78 -23.04
CA TRP A 418 -25.90 23.66 -22.17
C TRP A 418 -27.15 23.30 -22.99
N ARG A 419 -27.27 23.79 -24.23
CA ARG A 419 -28.38 23.45 -25.14
C ARG A 419 -28.34 21.98 -25.54
N GLU A 420 -27.16 21.44 -25.86
CA GLU A 420 -27.02 20.02 -26.15
C GLU A 420 -27.32 19.18 -24.92
N TRP A 421 -26.81 19.54 -23.74
CA TRP A 421 -27.09 18.80 -22.50
C TRP A 421 -28.60 18.78 -22.22
N ARG A 422 -29.24 19.94 -22.30
CA ARG A 422 -30.65 20.13 -21.94
C ARG A 422 -31.63 19.50 -22.93
N PHE A 423 -31.38 19.66 -24.23
CA PHE A 423 -32.35 19.30 -25.27
C PHE A 423 -31.90 18.13 -26.16
N GLY A 424 -30.62 17.77 -26.09
CA GLY A 424 -29.97 16.85 -27.02
C GLY A 424 -29.53 17.54 -28.31
N ILE A 425 -28.57 16.92 -29.00
CA ILE A 425 -27.90 17.45 -30.21
C ILE A 425 -28.87 17.86 -31.33
N ASN A 426 -30.02 17.19 -31.44
CA ASN A 426 -31.00 17.43 -32.51
C ASN A 426 -32.00 18.56 -32.20
N LYS A 427 -31.93 19.17 -31.01
CA LYS A 427 -32.90 20.17 -30.53
C LYS A 427 -32.23 21.41 -29.95
N MET A 428 -31.00 21.70 -30.33
CA MET A 428 -30.24 22.85 -29.81
C MET A 428 -30.85 24.21 -30.17
N SER A 429 -31.77 24.29 -31.13
CA SER A 429 -32.49 25.52 -31.46
C SER A 429 -33.59 25.90 -30.45
N GLN A 430 -33.87 25.03 -29.46
CA GLN A 430 -34.82 25.35 -28.39
C GLN A 430 -34.21 26.32 -27.38
N GLU A 431 -35.06 27.16 -26.78
CA GLU A 431 -34.68 28.14 -25.77
C GLU A 431 -35.33 27.78 -24.42
N ASP A 432 -34.57 27.93 -23.33
CA ASP A 432 -35.07 27.94 -21.96
C ASP A 432 -34.34 29.07 -21.23
N ALA A 433 -34.88 30.29 -21.34
CA ALA A 433 -34.27 31.50 -20.80
C ALA A 433 -33.99 31.39 -19.28
N GLY A 434 -34.82 30.65 -18.54
CA GLY A 434 -34.59 30.44 -17.12
C GLY A 434 -33.40 29.51 -16.84
N TYR A 435 -33.17 28.54 -17.72
CA TYR A 435 -32.04 27.61 -17.63
C TYR A 435 -30.74 28.33 -17.97
N GLU A 436 -30.74 29.07 -19.08
CA GLU A 436 -29.64 29.92 -19.53
C GLU A 436 -29.19 30.90 -18.44
N VAL A 437 -30.13 31.64 -17.83
CA VAL A 437 -29.81 32.58 -16.73
C VAL A 437 -29.17 31.87 -15.53
N ALA A 438 -29.68 30.71 -15.13
CA ALA A 438 -29.13 29.97 -13.99
C ALA A 438 -27.74 29.40 -14.29
N PHE A 439 -27.54 28.90 -15.51
CA PHE A 439 -26.28 28.37 -16.00
C PHE A 439 -25.19 29.46 -16.02
N TYR A 440 -25.45 30.60 -16.68
CA TYR A 440 -24.50 31.71 -16.77
C TYR A 440 -24.22 32.37 -15.42
N LYS A 441 -25.19 32.38 -14.50
CA LYS A 441 -24.97 32.92 -13.17
C LYS A 441 -23.89 32.18 -12.38
N VAL A 442 -23.65 30.89 -12.64
CA VAL A 442 -22.52 30.16 -12.06
C VAL A 442 -21.22 30.54 -12.76
N LEU A 443 -21.23 30.61 -14.09
CA LEU A 443 -20.05 30.95 -14.90
C LEU A 443 -19.55 32.40 -14.68
N GLU A 444 -20.46 33.36 -14.53
CA GLU A 444 -20.12 34.77 -14.30
C GLU A 444 -19.59 35.03 -12.88
N ASN A 445 -19.84 34.10 -11.95
CA ASN A 445 -19.47 34.25 -10.56
C ASN A 445 -18.04 33.77 -10.28
N GLU A 446 -17.15 33.67 -11.29
CA GLU A 446 -15.77 33.14 -11.28
C GLU A 446 -14.79 33.66 -10.19
N ASN A 447 -15.23 34.50 -9.25
CA ASN A 447 -14.63 34.55 -7.90
C ASN A 447 -15.10 33.40 -6.99
N PHE A 448 -15.85 32.45 -7.54
CA PHE A 448 -16.25 31.21 -6.91
C PHE A 448 -14.98 30.37 -6.79
N VAL A 449 -14.30 30.54 -5.66
CA VAL A 449 -13.12 29.80 -5.24
C VAL A 449 -13.48 28.32 -5.26
N SER A 450 -13.27 27.66 -6.40
CA SER A 450 -13.10 26.22 -6.38
C SER A 450 -11.85 25.98 -5.55
N ALA A 451 -11.97 25.14 -4.53
CA ALA A 451 -10.87 24.62 -3.74
C ALA A 451 -9.89 23.75 -4.60
N GLU A 452 -9.95 23.85 -5.93
CA GLU A 452 -9.56 22.80 -6.88
C GLU A 452 -8.83 23.37 -8.09
N ASN A 453 -7.87 24.26 -7.87
CA ASN A 453 -6.73 24.33 -8.76
C ASN A 453 -5.87 23.10 -8.45
N TYR A 454 -6.02 22.03 -9.24
CA TYR A 454 -5.05 20.96 -9.27
C TYR A 454 -3.76 21.51 -9.86
N GLY A 455 -2.84 21.89 -8.95
CA GLY A 455 -1.67 22.72 -9.23
C GLY A 455 -1.67 24.06 -8.50
N ASP A 456 -2.55 24.29 -7.50
CA ASP A 456 -2.47 25.47 -6.64
C ASP A 456 -1.10 25.45 -5.96
N SER A 457 -0.24 26.32 -6.46
CA SER A 457 0.86 26.87 -5.69
C SER A 457 0.28 28.04 -4.91
N GLY A 458 0.11 27.87 -3.61
CA GLY A 458 -0.32 28.95 -2.71
C GLY A 458 0.84 29.44 -1.85
N GLU A 459 0.70 30.66 -1.34
CA GLU A 459 1.54 31.13 -0.24
C GLU A 459 0.91 30.66 1.08
N LEU A 460 1.69 30.00 1.96
CA LEU A 460 1.31 29.68 3.34
C LEU A 460 2.01 30.67 4.28
N ASP A 461 1.51 31.90 4.37
CA ASP A 461 2.14 32.98 5.16
C ASP A 461 1.39 33.29 6.47
N SER A 462 0.18 32.77 6.64
CA SER A 462 -0.67 33.08 7.79
C SER A 462 -1.49 31.89 8.31
N GLU A 463 -1.97 32.03 9.56
CA GLU A 463 -2.95 31.11 10.15
C GLU A 463 -4.26 31.03 9.34
N ALA A 464 -4.61 32.10 8.61
CA ALA A 464 -5.79 32.10 7.76
C ALA A 464 -5.59 31.19 6.53
N ASP A 465 -4.38 31.12 5.98
CA ASP A 465 -4.06 30.21 4.88
C ASP A 465 -4.00 28.76 5.35
N LEU A 466 -3.48 28.50 6.55
CA LEU A 466 -3.56 27.17 7.17
C LEU A 466 -5.03 26.74 7.38
N ALA A 467 -5.88 27.62 7.89
CA ALA A 467 -7.31 27.34 8.03
C ALA A 467 -7.97 27.03 6.69
N ARG A 468 -7.64 27.80 5.64
CA ARG A 468 -8.11 27.54 4.27
C ARG A 468 -7.61 26.20 3.73
N LEU A 469 -6.33 25.85 3.94
CA LEU A 469 -5.76 24.56 3.53
C LEU A 469 -6.49 23.39 4.21
N LYS A 470 -6.79 23.52 5.52
CA LYS A 470 -7.57 22.53 6.27
C LYS A 470 -8.97 22.33 5.68
N ASP A 471 -9.66 23.41 5.34
CA ASP A 471 -10.99 23.35 4.71
C ASP A 471 -10.94 22.69 3.32
N ILE A 472 -9.94 23.05 2.50
CA ILE A 472 -9.69 22.42 1.19
C ILE A 472 -9.46 20.91 1.37
N PHE A 473 -8.58 20.54 2.30
CA PHE A 473 -8.25 19.16 2.54
C PHE A 473 -9.43 18.35 3.11
N ALA A 474 -10.23 18.91 4.00
CA ALA A 474 -11.42 18.24 4.53
C ALA A 474 -12.41 17.85 3.40
N GLY A 475 -12.56 18.73 2.40
CA GLY A 475 -13.33 18.45 1.18
C GLY A 475 -12.73 17.34 0.32
N LEU A 476 -11.40 17.36 0.13
CA LEU A 476 -10.66 16.30 -0.60
C LEU A 476 -10.72 14.95 0.11
N ARG A 477 -10.43 14.90 1.42
CA ARG A 477 -10.43 13.69 2.24
C ARG A 477 -11.75 12.96 2.16
N THR A 478 -12.86 13.67 2.28
CA THR A 478 -14.20 13.08 2.20
C THR A 478 -14.39 12.38 0.85
N ARG A 479 -13.97 13.03 -0.24
CA ARG A 479 -14.03 12.43 -1.59
C ARG A 479 -13.13 11.21 -1.71
N LEU A 480 -11.89 11.31 -1.24
CA LEU A 480 -10.92 10.23 -1.34
C LEU A 480 -11.38 9.00 -0.54
N LEU A 481 -11.80 9.17 0.70
CA LEU A 481 -12.26 8.05 1.56
C LEU A 481 -13.55 7.40 1.03
N VAL A 482 -14.47 8.18 0.45
CA VAL A 482 -15.67 7.62 -0.19
C VAL A 482 -15.28 6.79 -1.42
N SER A 483 -14.38 7.33 -2.26
CA SER A 483 -13.90 6.65 -3.47
C SER A 483 -13.20 5.32 -3.17
N SER A 484 -12.62 5.22 -1.97
CA SER A 484 -11.81 4.09 -1.54
C SER A 484 -12.57 3.10 -0.64
N SER A 485 -13.87 3.34 -0.39
CA SER A 485 -14.64 2.47 0.49
C SER A 485 -15.05 1.19 -0.25
N VAL A 486 -14.50 0.05 0.16
CA VAL A 486 -14.96 -1.26 -0.29
C VAL A 486 -16.39 -1.46 0.22
N SER A 487 -17.36 -1.59 -0.68
CA SER A 487 -18.76 -1.74 -0.26
C SER A 487 -18.96 -3.09 0.44
N GLY A 488 -19.95 -3.18 1.34
CA GLY A 488 -20.28 -4.46 1.98
C GLY A 488 -20.59 -5.57 0.97
N SER A 489 -21.19 -5.22 -0.18
CA SER A 489 -21.41 -6.15 -1.30
C SER A 489 -20.12 -6.64 -1.95
N ASP A 490 -19.10 -5.78 -2.06
CA ASP A 490 -17.80 -6.14 -2.63
C ASP A 490 -17.08 -7.14 -1.71
N ILE A 491 -17.17 -6.94 -0.38
CA ILE A 491 -16.63 -7.88 0.62
C ILE A 491 -17.33 -9.25 0.53
N GLU A 492 -18.66 -9.27 0.43
CA GLU A 492 -19.40 -10.53 0.31
C GLU A 492 -19.11 -11.26 -1.01
N ALA A 493 -18.90 -10.51 -2.11
CA ALA A 493 -18.45 -11.09 -3.37
C ALA A 493 -17.07 -11.76 -3.20
N LEU A 494 -16.12 -11.10 -2.54
CA LEU A 494 -14.80 -11.70 -2.26
C LEU A 494 -14.88 -12.94 -1.37
N LYS A 495 -15.64 -12.87 -0.27
CA LYS A 495 -15.83 -14.03 0.60
C LYS A 495 -16.33 -15.24 -0.17
N LYS A 496 -17.23 -15.01 -1.14
CA LYS A 496 -17.74 -16.06 -2.02
C LYS A 496 -16.68 -16.57 -2.99
N SER A 497 -15.86 -15.69 -3.57
CA SER A 497 -14.76 -16.08 -4.47
C SER A 497 -13.68 -16.91 -3.78
N PHE A 498 -13.43 -16.67 -2.50
CA PHE A 498 -12.45 -17.43 -1.70
C PHE A 498 -13.04 -18.60 -0.91
N ALA A 499 -14.33 -18.89 -1.05
CA ALA A 499 -14.97 -19.91 -0.26
C ALA A 499 -14.37 -21.30 -0.53
N GLY A 500 -13.60 -21.82 0.43
CA GLY A 500 -12.94 -23.12 0.35
C GLY A 500 -11.55 -23.09 -0.29
N GLU A 501 -11.05 -21.91 -0.67
CA GLU A 501 -9.68 -21.73 -1.15
C GLU A 501 -8.67 -21.98 -0.03
N LYS A 502 -7.53 -22.55 -0.42
CA LYS A 502 -6.49 -23.00 0.50
C LYS A 502 -5.11 -22.66 -0.02
N VAL A 503 -4.23 -22.28 0.89
CA VAL A 503 -2.81 -22.06 0.60
C VAL A 503 -1.93 -22.91 1.51
N VAL A 504 -0.73 -23.22 1.05
CA VAL A 504 0.26 -23.96 1.84
C VAL A 504 1.38 -23.00 2.24
N LEU A 505 1.62 -22.84 3.54
CA LEU A 505 2.71 -22.06 4.11
C LEU A 505 3.52 -22.93 5.06
N LYS A 506 4.83 -22.97 4.90
CA LYS A 506 5.72 -23.91 5.63
C LYS A 506 5.23 -25.37 5.67
N GLY A 507 4.59 -25.83 4.59
CA GLY A 507 4.04 -27.19 4.51
C GLY A 507 2.73 -27.40 5.26
N GLU A 508 2.13 -26.36 5.80
CA GLU A 508 0.85 -26.38 6.49
C GLU A 508 -0.25 -25.72 5.65
N GLU A 509 -1.45 -26.31 5.65
CA GLU A 509 -2.58 -25.81 4.88
C GLU A 509 -3.39 -24.77 5.69
N PHE A 510 -3.62 -23.60 5.10
CA PHE A 510 -4.43 -22.51 5.64
C PHE A 510 -5.63 -22.26 4.74
N VAL A 511 -6.79 -22.00 5.33
CA VAL A 511 -8.01 -21.59 4.61
C VAL A 511 -7.96 -20.10 4.36
N VAL A 512 -8.16 -19.70 3.11
CA VAL A 512 -8.23 -18.30 2.68
C VAL A 512 -9.64 -17.77 2.95
N GLY A 513 -9.72 -16.57 3.50
CA GLY A 513 -10.98 -15.87 3.78
C GLY A 513 -10.83 -14.38 3.58
N VAL A 514 -11.95 -13.66 3.66
CA VAL A 514 -11.96 -12.20 3.66
C VAL A 514 -12.78 -11.70 4.82
N GLU A 515 -12.19 -10.78 5.57
CA GLU A 515 -12.75 -10.18 6.77
C GLU A 515 -12.72 -8.66 6.69
N GLN A 516 -13.41 -8.00 7.61
CA GLN A 516 -13.42 -6.56 7.70
C GLN A 516 -12.84 -6.12 9.04
N SER A 517 -11.94 -5.14 9.01
CA SER A 517 -11.34 -4.52 10.19
C SER A 517 -11.25 -3.02 9.94
N GLU A 518 -11.88 -2.22 10.80
CA GLU A 518 -11.86 -0.74 10.71
C GLU A 518 -12.32 -0.23 9.34
N GLY A 519 -13.33 -0.89 8.76
CA GLY A 519 -13.84 -0.55 7.43
C GLY A 519 -12.98 -1.05 6.26
N LYS A 520 -11.79 -1.59 6.51
CA LYS A 520 -10.87 -2.12 5.48
C LYS A 520 -11.01 -3.64 5.36
N ALA A 521 -10.81 -4.16 4.15
CA ALA A 521 -10.76 -5.60 3.91
C ALA A 521 -9.44 -6.19 4.44
N VAL A 522 -9.53 -7.40 4.99
CA VAL A 522 -8.38 -8.21 5.39
C VAL A 522 -8.48 -9.55 4.69
N LEU A 523 -7.54 -9.86 3.80
CA LEU A 523 -7.39 -11.20 3.26
C LEU A 523 -6.81 -12.08 4.37
N SER A 524 -7.63 -12.94 4.98
CA SER A 524 -7.24 -13.75 6.13
C SER A 524 -6.84 -15.17 5.72
N PHE A 525 -5.92 -15.72 6.49
CA PHE A 525 -5.43 -17.09 6.37
C PHE A 525 -5.55 -17.74 7.73
N SER A 526 -6.30 -18.84 7.82
CA SER A 526 -6.67 -19.45 9.10
C SER A 526 -6.37 -20.93 9.15
N LYS A 527 -5.83 -21.37 10.29
CA LYS A 527 -5.60 -22.77 10.64
C LYS A 527 -5.77 -22.95 12.16
N GLY A 528 -6.91 -23.52 12.57
CA GLY A 528 -7.24 -23.66 13.98
C GLY A 528 -7.31 -22.30 14.67
N GLU A 529 -6.49 -22.10 15.71
CA GLU A 529 -6.37 -20.82 16.41
C GLU A 529 -5.36 -19.85 15.75
N SER A 530 -4.51 -20.35 14.85
CA SER A 530 -3.53 -19.53 14.15
C SER A 530 -4.19 -18.79 12.99
N LYS A 531 -4.01 -17.47 12.97
CA LYS A 531 -4.64 -16.61 11.98
C LYS A 531 -3.81 -15.37 11.72
N PHE A 532 -3.54 -15.13 10.45
CA PHE A 532 -2.85 -13.94 9.95
C PHE A 532 -3.56 -13.45 8.69
N GLY A 533 -3.14 -12.31 8.14
CA GLY A 533 -3.80 -11.74 6.98
C GLY A 533 -3.03 -10.59 6.36
N LEU A 534 -3.50 -10.16 5.20
CA LEU A 534 -3.08 -8.92 4.55
C LEU A 534 -4.16 -7.88 4.75
N LYS A 535 -3.88 -6.89 5.60
CA LYS A 535 -4.76 -5.74 5.85
C LYS A 535 -4.31 -4.59 4.98
N GLN A 536 -5.24 -3.90 4.36
CA GLN A 536 -4.91 -2.73 3.57
C GLN A 536 -4.24 -1.62 4.43
N SER A 537 -3.08 -1.14 3.98
CA SER A 537 -2.25 -0.13 4.66
C SER A 537 -2.71 1.30 4.36
N GLY A 538 -2.43 2.21 5.30
CA GLY A 538 -2.51 3.66 5.14
C GLY A 538 -1.62 4.15 4.00
N ALA A 539 -0.33 3.96 4.21
CA ALA A 539 0.73 4.20 3.25
C ALA A 539 1.68 2.99 3.32
N GLY A 540 2.26 2.60 2.19
CA GLY A 540 3.30 1.57 2.21
C GLY A 540 4.64 2.23 2.53
N LYS A 541 5.42 1.66 3.44
CA LYS A 541 6.79 2.15 3.63
C LYS A 541 7.56 2.09 2.33
N THR A 542 8.29 3.15 2.04
CA THR A 542 9.11 3.23 0.83
C THR A 542 10.53 2.75 1.13
N VAL A 543 11.30 2.46 0.09
CA VAL A 543 12.68 1.95 0.21
C VAL A 543 13.57 2.88 1.07
N SER A 544 13.31 4.20 1.06
CA SER A 544 14.06 5.18 1.85
C SER A 544 13.92 4.97 3.37
N ASP A 545 12.84 4.34 3.83
CA ASP A 545 12.63 4.04 5.25
C ASP A 545 13.55 2.92 5.75
N PHE A 546 14.13 2.18 4.81
CA PHE A 546 15.01 1.04 5.05
C PHE A 546 16.49 1.36 4.80
N GLU A 547 16.84 2.60 4.42
CA GLU A 547 18.23 3.07 4.23
C GLU A 547 19.15 2.76 5.42
N PHE A 548 18.60 2.61 6.63
CA PHE A 548 19.38 2.29 7.82
C PHE A 548 19.91 0.85 7.87
N TRP A 549 19.23 -0.10 7.23
CA TRP A 549 19.55 -1.54 7.31
C TRP A 549 20.40 -2.03 6.14
N VAL A 550 20.48 -1.23 5.10
CA VAL A 550 20.79 -1.65 3.76
C VAL A 550 22.03 -0.88 3.33
N ASN A 551 23.22 -1.48 3.51
CA ASN A 551 24.51 -0.88 3.19
C ASN A 551 24.53 -0.37 1.73
N ASP A 552 25.45 0.55 1.38
CA ASP A 552 25.55 1.25 0.08
C ASP A 552 25.37 0.35 -1.18
N ALA A 553 25.71 -0.94 -1.05
CA ALA A 553 25.52 -1.98 -2.08
C ALA A 553 24.05 -2.30 -2.42
N PHE A 554 23.11 -2.02 -1.52
CA PHE A 554 21.71 -2.39 -1.61
C PHE A 554 20.76 -1.18 -1.68
N HIS A 555 21.27 0.03 -1.93
CA HIS A 555 20.45 1.22 -2.27
C HIS A 555 19.63 1.10 -3.57
N ARG A 556 19.44 -0.13 -4.06
CA ARG A 556 18.70 -0.50 -5.29
C ARG A 556 17.74 -1.65 -5.05
N VAL A 557 17.36 -1.92 -3.80
CA VAL A 557 16.36 -2.95 -3.49
C VAL A 557 14.98 -2.38 -3.80
N ASP A 558 14.39 -2.85 -4.90
CA ASP A 558 12.98 -2.60 -5.18
C ASP A 558 12.14 -3.46 -4.23
N LEU A 559 11.44 -2.80 -3.30
CA LEU A 559 10.40 -3.44 -2.49
C LEU A 559 9.16 -3.66 -3.36
N GLU A 560 8.49 -4.80 -3.17
CA GLU A 560 7.18 -5.00 -3.80
C GLU A 560 6.17 -4.06 -3.14
N TYR A 561 5.77 -3.01 -3.87
CA TYR A 561 4.80 -2.05 -3.36
C TYR A 561 3.38 -2.56 -3.56
N TYR A 562 2.81 -3.09 -2.48
CA TYR A 562 1.38 -3.28 -2.33
C TYR A 562 0.94 -2.52 -1.07
N PRO A 563 -0.19 -1.77 -1.12
CA PRO A 563 -0.70 -1.02 0.03
C PRO A 563 -1.35 -1.97 1.04
N VAL A 564 -0.63 -2.98 1.51
CA VAL A 564 -1.07 -3.98 2.47
C VAL A 564 0.03 -4.29 3.48
N LEU A 565 -0.39 -4.48 4.73
CA LEU A 565 0.45 -4.90 5.85
C LEU A 565 0.12 -6.34 6.20
N LEU A 566 1.15 -7.09 6.55
CA LEU A 566 0.96 -8.37 7.19
C LEU A 566 0.47 -8.15 8.63
N VAL A 567 -0.64 -8.78 8.98
CA VAL A 567 -1.24 -8.70 10.31
C VAL A 567 -1.46 -10.09 10.90
N THR A 568 -1.37 -10.21 12.22
CA THR A 568 -1.73 -11.42 12.98
C THR A 568 -2.93 -11.15 13.87
N TRP A 569 -3.73 -12.19 14.14
CA TRP A 569 -4.87 -12.10 15.03
C TRP A 569 -4.45 -12.45 16.46
N ASN A 570 -4.65 -11.54 17.41
CA ASN A 570 -4.30 -11.76 18.82
C ASN A 570 -5.46 -12.34 19.67
N GLY A 571 -6.61 -12.65 19.04
CA GLY A 571 -7.83 -13.09 19.72
C GLY A 571 -8.97 -12.07 19.69
N SER A 572 -8.66 -10.77 19.58
CA SER A 572 -9.66 -9.69 19.57
C SER A 572 -9.45 -8.66 18.47
N SER A 573 -8.20 -8.47 18.01
CA SER A 573 -7.86 -7.50 16.97
C SER A 573 -6.75 -8.02 16.06
N TRP A 574 -6.68 -7.40 14.88
CA TRP A 574 -5.55 -7.52 13.98
C TRP A 574 -4.43 -6.61 14.45
N ILE A 575 -3.23 -7.15 14.61
CA ILE A 575 -2.00 -6.41 14.95
C ILE A 575 -0.98 -6.63 13.85
N GLU A 576 -0.14 -5.63 13.58
CA GLU A 576 0.94 -5.77 12.60
C GLU A 576 1.88 -6.93 12.98
N SER A 577 2.34 -7.67 11.96
CA SER A 577 3.21 -8.83 12.10
C SER A 577 4.51 -8.61 11.35
N GLY A 578 5.61 -9.03 11.96
CA GLY A 578 6.93 -9.02 11.36
C GLY A 578 7.46 -7.61 11.09
N ASP A 579 8.64 -7.57 10.46
CA ASP A 579 9.25 -6.35 9.97
C ASP A 579 8.89 -6.14 8.49
N GLU A 580 8.21 -5.04 8.19
CA GLU A 580 7.73 -4.70 6.84
C GLU A 580 8.82 -4.64 5.79
N GLY A 581 10.02 -4.17 6.17
CA GLY A 581 11.17 -4.16 5.28
C GLY A 581 11.53 -5.56 4.86
N THR A 582 11.64 -6.45 5.83
CA THR A 582 12.05 -7.84 5.63
C THR A 582 11.05 -8.62 4.77
N TYR A 583 9.75 -8.58 5.08
CA TYR A 583 8.78 -9.42 4.36
C TYR A 583 8.42 -8.90 2.96
N ARG A 584 8.66 -7.61 2.67
CA ARG A 584 8.43 -7.01 1.33
C ARG A 584 9.62 -7.13 0.37
N LEU A 585 10.76 -7.62 0.85
CA LEU A 585 11.92 -7.88 0.00
C LEU A 585 11.54 -8.85 -1.13
N GLY A 586 11.96 -8.53 -2.36
CA GLY A 586 11.95 -9.51 -3.44
C GLY A 586 12.76 -10.75 -3.05
N LYS A 587 12.37 -11.92 -3.56
CA LYS A 587 12.92 -13.23 -3.13
C LYS A 587 14.44 -13.29 -3.06
N TYR A 588 15.13 -12.75 -4.07
CA TYR A 588 16.59 -12.75 -4.11
C TYR A 588 17.21 -12.04 -2.90
N PHE A 589 16.73 -10.83 -2.60
CA PHE A 589 17.23 -10.03 -1.48
C PHE A 589 16.83 -10.64 -0.14
N PHE A 590 15.60 -11.14 -0.02
CA PHE A 590 15.19 -11.85 1.19
C PHE A 590 16.08 -13.06 1.47
N ASP A 591 16.31 -13.92 0.46
CA ASP A 591 17.15 -15.12 0.61
C ASP A 591 18.58 -14.74 1.04
N GLU A 592 19.12 -13.63 0.54
CA GLU A 592 20.44 -13.10 0.93
C GLU A 592 20.46 -12.60 2.38
N VAL A 593 19.50 -11.76 2.77
CA VAL A 593 19.33 -11.22 4.14
C VAL A 593 19.09 -12.35 5.14
N TYR A 594 18.24 -13.32 4.79
CA TYR A 594 17.94 -14.49 5.60
C TYR A 594 19.17 -15.38 5.78
N ARG A 595 19.89 -15.69 4.69
CA ARG A 595 21.13 -16.47 4.73
C ARG A 595 22.15 -15.81 5.65
N ALA A 596 22.41 -14.53 5.44
CA ALA A 596 23.39 -13.78 6.23
C ALA A 596 22.98 -13.69 7.72
N SER A 597 21.69 -13.59 8.03
CA SER A 597 21.18 -13.66 9.41
C SER A 597 21.45 -15.01 10.08
N VAL A 598 21.14 -16.12 9.38
CA VAL A 598 21.40 -17.49 9.85
C VAL A 598 22.90 -17.71 10.12
N ILE A 599 23.75 -17.29 9.18
CA ILE A 599 25.21 -17.39 9.28
C ILE A 599 25.76 -16.53 10.42
N SER A 600 25.31 -15.27 10.53
CA SER A 600 25.76 -14.34 11.56
C SER A 600 25.50 -14.88 12.96
N LYS A 601 24.30 -15.41 13.23
CA LYS A 601 23.98 -16.01 14.55
C LYS A 601 24.80 -17.25 14.84
N PHE A 602 25.12 -18.05 13.83
CA PHE A 602 26.03 -19.17 14.01
C PHE A 602 27.44 -18.70 14.38
N LEU A 603 27.98 -17.70 13.66
CA LEU A 603 29.30 -17.14 13.95
C LEU A 603 29.37 -16.45 15.31
N ASP A 604 28.36 -15.63 15.65
CA ASP A 604 28.29 -14.93 16.94
C ASP A 604 28.33 -15.90 18.13
N ARG A 605 27.66 -17.05 18.00
CA ARG A 605 27.70 -18.12 19.01
C ARG A 605 29.05 -18.85 19.09
N ARG A 606 29.95 -18.68 18.12
CA ARG A 606 31.17 -19.50 17.97
C ARG A 606 32.50 -18.76 18.17
N CYS A 607 32.58 -17.44 18.00
CA CYS A 607 33.85 -16.73 17.69
C CYS A 607 34.55 -15.90 18.81
#